data_AF-A0A3D6DZJ1-F1
#
_entry.id   AF-A0A3D6DZJ1-F1
#
_cell.length_a   1.000
_cell.length_b   1.000
_cell.length_c   1.000
_cell.angle_alpha   90.00
_cell.angle_beta   90.00
_cell.angle_gamma   90.00
#
_symmetry.space_group_name_H-M   'P 1'
#
loop_
_entity.id
_entity.type
_entity.pdbx_description
1 polymer ?
#
loop_
_entity_poly.entity_id
_entity_poly.type
_entity_poly.pdbx_seq_one_letter_code
_entity_poly.pdbx_strand_id
1 'polypeptide(L)' 'RAGYTLLPLDLHFQRGRIKVEIGLAKGKKQYDKREAEKERDWVREKARLMREKV' A
#
# COMPACT_ATOMS: atom_id res chain seq x y z
N ARG A 1 21.42 -9.72 -8.44
CA ARG A 1 21.19 -8.55 -7.55
C ARG A 1 19.73 -8.54 -7.16
N ALA A 2 19.41 -8.55 -5.86
CA ALA A 2 18.02 -8.50 -5.41
C ALA A 2 17.47 -7.09 -5.62
N GLY A 3 16.43 -6.95 -6.45
CA GLY A 3 15.82 -5.66 -6.81
C GLY A 3 15.04 -5.06 -5.65
N TYR A 4 15.74 -4.39 -4.74
CA TYR A 4 15.14 -3.54 -3.71
C TYR A 4 15.04 -2.11 -4.22
N THR A 5 13.94 -1.45 -3.90
CA THR A 5 13.69 -0.04 -4.22
C THR A 5 13.71 0.75 -2.94
N LEU A 6 14.38 1.89 -2.97
CA LEU A 6 14.47 2.82 -1.86
C LEU A 6 13.25 3.75 -1.93
N LEU A 7 12.44 3.82 -0.87
CA LEU A 7 11.27 4.70 -0.80
C LEU A 7 11.32 5.58 0.44
N PRO A 8 10.93 6.86 0.33
CA PRO A 8 10.66 7.69 1.49
C PRO A 8 9.35 7.22 2.15
N LEU A 9 9.39 6.98 3.47
CA LEU A 9 8.23 6.60 4.27
C LEU A 9 7.57 7.84 4.88
N ASP A 10 8.36 8.76 5.39
CA ASP A 10 7.87 9.97 6.05
C ASP A 10 8.84 11.14 5.82
N LEU A 11 8.28 12.33 5.65
CA LEU A 11 9.01 13.60 5.62
C LEU A 11 8.47 14.49 6.73
N HIS A 12 9.19 14.54 7.86
CA HIS A 12 8.80 15.35 9.00
C HIS A 12 9.76 16.52 9.23
N PHE A 13 9.20 17.62 9.72
CA PHE A 13 9.99 18.78 10.11
C PHE A 13 10.55 18.57 11.51
N GLN A 14 11.87 18.65 11.64
CA GLN A 14 12.54 18.66 12.94
C GLN A 14 13.57 19.80 12.98
N ARG A 15 13.41 20.71 13.95
CA ARG A 15 14.35 21.81 14.23
C ARG A 15 14.69 22.65 12.98
N GLY A 16 13.66 23.03 12.21
CA GLY A 16 13.81 23.87 11.01
C GLY A 16 14.41 23.15 9.79
N ARG A 17 14.55 21.83 9.83
CA ARG A 17 14.98 20.99 8.70
C ARG A 17 13.97 19.89 8.43
N ILE A 18 13.85 19.47 7.17
CA ILE A 18 13.05 18.31 6.80
C ILE A 18 13.93 17.06 6.96
N LYS A 19 13.47 16.13 7.76
CA LYS A 19 14.04 14.79 7.87
C LYS A 19 13.20 13.83 7.05
N VAL A 20 13.88 12.95 6.35
CA VAL A 20 13.27 11.91 5.53
C VAL A 20 13.60 10.57 6.16
N GLU A 21 12.57 9.84 6.56
CA GLU A 21 12.71 8.43 6.90
C GLU A 21 12.61 7.61 5.62
N ILE A 22 13.59 6.74 5.40
CA ILE A 22 13.72 5.98 4.16
C ILE A 22 13.61 4.49 4.50
N GLY A 23 12.74 3.79 3.78
CA GLY A 23 12.58 2.34 3.85
C GLY A 23 13.15 1.64 2.62
N LEU A 24 13.65 0.42 2.82
CA LEU A 24 13.96 -0.51 1.73
C LEU A 24 12.73 -1.38 1.47
N ALA A 25 12.13 -1.21 0.29
CA ALA A 25 10.97 -1.99 -0.11
C ALA A 25 11.35 -3.01 -1.19
N LYS A 26 10.65 -4.14 -1.19
CA LYS A 26 10.65 -5.12 -2.28
C LYS A 26 9.27 -5.11 -2.93
N GLY A 27 9.22 -4.97 -4.25
CA GLY A 27 7.96 -5.08 -4.99
C GLY A 27 7.28 -6.42 -4.69
N LYS A 28 5.95 -6.39 -4.49
CA LYS A 28 5.15 -7.60 -4.26
C LYS A 28 5.31 -8.57 -5.43
N LYS A 29 5.41 -9.87 -5.13
CA LYS A 29 5.45 -10.91 -6.17
C LYS A 29 4.10 -10.92 -6.91
N GLN A 30 4.12 -11.24 -8.21
CA GLN A 30 2.92 -11.22 -9.07
C GLN A 30 1.82 -12.18 -8.58
N TYR A 31 2.19 -13.24 -7.87
CA TYR A 31 1.25 -14.16 -7.23
C TYR A 31 0.38 -13.48 -6.17
N ASP A 32 1.01 -12.69 -5.28
CA ASP A 32 0.32 -11.98 -4.19
C ASP A 32 -0.63 -10.88 -4.70
N LYS A 33 -0.47 -10.41 -5.95
CA LYS A 33 -1.36 -9.42 -6.54
C LYS A 33 -2.74 -9.99 -6.86
N ARG A 34 -2.82 -11.25 -7.30
CA ARG A 34 -4.10 -11.87 -7.67
C ARG A 34 -5.01 -12.07 -6.45
N GLU A 35 -4.46 -12.47 -5.32
CA GLU A 35 -5.23 -12.60 -4.08
C GLU A 35 -5.66 -11.23 -3.55
N ALA A 36 -4.76 -10.24 -3.56
CA ALA A 36 -5.08 -8.89 -3.13
C ALA A 36 -6.12 -8.19 -4.02
N GLU A 37 -6.11 -8.45 -5.34
CA GLU A 37 -7.14 -7.94 -6.27
C GLU A 37 -8.50 -8.59 -5.99
N LYS A 38 -8.55 -9.92 -5.85
CA LYS A 38 -9.78 -10.64 -5.49
C LYS A 38 -10.37 -10.13 -4.17
N GLU A 39 -9.54 -9.94 -3.16
CA GLU A 39 -10.00 -9.45 -1.86
C GLU A 39 -10.52 -7.99 -1.95
N ARG A 40 -9.85 -7.13 -2.72
CA ARG A 40 -10.32 -5.75 -2.97
C ARG A 40 -11.67 -5.72 -3.68
N ASP A 41 -11.84 -6.55 -4.71
CA ASP A 41 -13.09 -6.60 -5.46
C ASP A 41 -14.22 -7.19 -4.60
N TRP A 42 -13.94 -8.22 -3.80
CA TRP A 42 -14.88 -8.76 -2.82
C TRP A 42 -15.32 -7.73 -1.79
N VAL A 43 -14.39 -6.93 -1.24
CA VAL A 43 -14.71 -5.85 -0.30
C VAL A 43 -15.59 -4.78 -0.94
N ARG A 44 -15.34 -4.42 -2.21
CA ARG A 44 -16.17 -3.48 -2.97
C ARG A 44 -17.58 -4.01 -3.20
N GLU A 45 -17.71 -5.27 -3.59
CA GLU A 45 -19.00 -5.90 -3.83
C GLU A 45 -19.82 -6.04 -2.54
N LYS A 46 -19.17 -6.45 -1.44
CA LYS A 46 -19.78 -6.46 -0.10
C LYS A 46 -20.27 -5.08 0.31
N ALA A 47 -19.48 -4.03 0.06
CA ALA A 47 -19.88 -2.65 0.36
C ALA A 47 -21.06 -2.16 -0.51
N ARG A 48 -21.20 -2.66 -1.74
CA ARG A 48 -22.35 -2.36 -2.62
C ARG A 48 -23.62 -3.08 -2.14
N LEU A 49 -23.53 -4.37 -1.83
CA LEU A 49 -24.65 -5.16 -1.30
C LEU A 49 -25.18 -4.63 0.02
N MET A 50 -24.31 -4.10 0.89
CA MET A 50 -24.73 -3.44 2.13
C MET A 50 -25.43 -2.10 1.89
N ARG A 51 -25.13 -1.40 0.79
CA ARG A 51 -25.73 -0.11 0.45
C ARG A 51 -27.10 -0.24 -0.22
N GLU A 52 -27.34 -1.34 -0.95
CA GLU A 52 -28.59 -1.61 -1.67
C GLU A 52 -29.69 -2.20 -0.78
N LYS A 53 -29.36 -2.61 0.45
CA LYS A 53 -30.31 -3.12 1.45
C LYS A 53 -30.75 -2.08 2.50
N VAL A 54 -30.49 -0.79 2.26
CA VAL A 54 -30.99 0.33 3.08
C VAL A 54 -32.09 1.05 2.33
#